data_AF-A0A7S9DQE3-F1
#
_entry.id   AF-A0A7S9DQE3-F1
#
_cell.length_a   1.000
_cell.length_b   1.000
_cell.length_c   1.000
_cell.angle_alpha   90.00
_cell.angle_beta   90.00
_cell.angle_gamma   90.00
#
_symmetry.space_group_name_H-M   'P 1'
#
loop_
_entity.id
_entity.type
_entity.pdbx_description
1 polymer ?
#
loop_
_entity_poly.entity_id
_entity_poly.type
_entity_poly.pdbx_seq_one_letter_code
_entity_poly.pdbx_strand_id
1 'polypeptide(L)'
;MYRTLWLQALDNHGGAKAARQNGGDACYAWLYRHDRHWLMAANQARQRRQGNNSHIDWRARDRKLVRLLIRLGKDSEDDLTLPRRSRNWFLQQLPHRASIEHHLDQMPLCRTFLNRYAESVGEFQIRRLTAAMQEDIRVGISSRRWELEKRCGLEKSSMAPLTTAFIRLIGRWIE
;
A
#
# COMPACT_ATOMS: atom_id res chain seq x y z
N MET A 1 -33.60 -40.56 -3.51
CA MET A 1 -34.19 -39.34 -2.91
C MET A 1 -33.12 -38.44 -2.27
N TYR A 2 -32.33 -38.88 -1.29
CA TYR A 2 -31.34 -38.01 -0.64
C TYR A 2 -30.17 -37.59 -1.56
N ARG A 3 -29.67 -38.49 -2.42
CA ARG A 3 -28.63 -38.15 -3.42
C ARG A 3 -29.04 -36.99 -4.34
N THR A 4 -30.27 -37.02 -4.85
CA THR A 4 -30.80 -36.00 -5.77
C THR A 4 -31.03 -34.67 -5.05
N LEU A 5 -31.57 -34.70 -3.83
CA LEU A 5 -31.73 -33.51 -2.98
C LEU A 5 -30.38 -32.85 -2.68
N TRP A 6 -29.35 -33.65 -2.38
CA TRP A 6 -28.01 -33.13 -2.14
C TRP A 6 -27.39 -32.50 -3.38
N LEU A 7 -27.56 -33.10 -4.56
CA LEU A 7 -27.09 -32.50 -5.81
C LEU A 7 -27.82 -31.18 -6.12
N GLN A 8 -29.13 -31.10 -5.90
CA GLN A 8 -29.90 -29.86 -6.04
C GLN A 8 -29.41 -28.77 -5.07
N ALA A 9 -29.19 -29.10 -3.80
CA ALA A 9 -28.66 -28.15 -2.82
C ALA A 9 -27.25 -27.67 -3.19
N LEU A 10 -26.42 -28.56 -3.73
CA LEU A 10 -25.11 -28.21 -4.25
C LEU A 10 -25.20 -27.30 -5.49
N ASP A 11 -26.18 -27.47 -6.37
CA ASP A 11 -26.37 -26.62 -7.55
C ASP A 11 -26.88 -25.22 -7.16
N ASN A 12 -27.82 -25.15 -6.20
CA ASN A 12 -28.41 -23.89 -5.75
C ASN A 12 -27.42 -23.00 -4.97
N HIS A 13 -26.45 -23.60 -4.25
CA HIS A 13 -25.55 -22.86 -3.35
C HIS A 13 -24.06 -22.95 -3.77
N GLY A 14 -23.77 -23.75 -4.80
CA GLY A 14 -22.48 -23.88 -5.48
C GLY A 14 -21.31 -24.41 -4.64
N GLY A 15 -21.59 -25.05 -3.49
CA GLY A 15 -20.56 -25.74 -2.72
C GLY A 15 -21.10 -26.42 -1.46
N ALA A 16 -20.43 -27.48 -1.01
CA ALA A 16 -20.89 -28.31 0.12
C ALA A 16 -21.03 -27.54 1.45
N LYS A 17 -20.21 -26.50 1.67
CA LYS A 17 -20.34 -25.63 2.86
C LYS A 17 -21.62 -24.80 2.80
N ALA A 18 -21.84 -24.11 1.69
CA ALA A 18 -23.02 -23.27 1.51
C ALA A 18 -24.31 -24.11 1.45
N ALA A 19 -24.29 -25.27 0.80
CA ALA A 19 -25.42 -26.19 0.74
C ALA A 19 -25.86 -26.69 2.14
N ARG A 20 -24.93 -27.00 3.04
CA ARG A 20 -25.27 -27.37 4.43
C ARG A 20 -25.90 -26.21 5.19
N GLN A 21 -25.32 -25.01 5.06
CA GLN A 21 -25.80 -23.82 5.77
C GLN A 21 -27.18 -23.35 5.31
N ASN A 22 -27.61 -23.73 4.10
CA ASN A 22 -28.91 -23.36 3.53
C ASN A 22 -29.88 -24.55 3.50
N GLY A 23 -30.03 -25.26 4.62
CA GLY A 23 -31.04 -26.31 4.80
C GLY A 23 -30.67 -27.71 4.29
N GLY A 24 -29.49 -27.89 3.70
CA GLY A 24 -28.99 -29.20 3.27
C GLY A 24 -28.37 -30.06 4.38
N ASP A 25 -28.32 -29.59 5.62
CA ASP A 25 -27.58 -30.26 6.71
C ASP A 25 -28.15 -31.64 7.09
N ALA A 26 -29.48 -31.76 7.18
CA ALA A 26 -30.12 -33.05 7.46
C ALA A 26 -29.87 -34.08 6.34
N CYS A 27 -29.90 -33.63 5.08
CA CYS A 27 -29.60 -34.46 3.91
C CYS A 27 -28.13 -34.91 3.93
N TYR A 28 -27.21 -33.99 4.25
CA TYR A 28 -25.79 -34.29 4.41
C TYR A 28 -25.53 -35.30 5.52
N ALA A 29 -26.12 -35.10 6.70
CA ALA A 29 -25.92 -35.99 7.86
C ALA A 29 -26.43 -37.41 7.57
N TRP A 30 -27.56 -37.53 6.87
CA TRP A 30 -28.07 -38.83 6.44
C TRP A 30 -27.12 -39.51 5.45
N LEU A 31 -26.72 -38.80 4.38
CA LEU A 31 -25.79 -39.34 3.38
C LEU A 31 -24.42 -39.66 3.95
N TYR A 32 -23.96 -38.91 4.96
CA TYR A 32 -22.69 -39.17 5.61
C TYR A 32 -22.70 -40.48 6.41
N ARG A 33 -23.84 -40.84 7.01
CA ARG A 33 -23.99 -42.08 7.80
C ARG A 33 -24.26 -43.30 6.93
N HIS A 34 -25.05 -43.14 5.87
CA HIS A 34 -25.56 -44.26 5.07
C HIS A 34 -24.88 -44.41 3.71
N ASP A 35 -24.20 -43.39 3.21
CA ASP A 35 -23.70 -43.36 1.83
C ASP A 35 -22.47 -42.45 1.67
N ARG A 36 -21.53 -42.60 2.60
CA ARG A 36 -20.38 -41.72 2.77
C ARG A 36 -19.51 -41.66 1.52
N HIS A 37 -19.26 -42.80 0.88
CA HIS A 37 -18.37 -42.88 -0.27
C HIS A 37 -18.91 -42.10 -1.46
N TRP A 38 -20.22 -42.25 -1.74
CA TRP A 38 -20.88 -41.47 -2.78
C TRP A 38 -20.85 -39.96 -2.44
N LEU A 39 -21.15 -39.59 -1.19
CA LEU A 39 -21.17 -38.19 -0.76
C LEU A 39 -19.80 -37.51 -0.94
N MET A 40 -18.72 -38.19 -0.55
CA MET A 40 -17.36 -37.67 -0.71
C MET A 40 -16.99 -37.53 -2.19
N ALA A 41 -17.30 -38.52 -3.03
CA ALA A 41 -17.07 -38.46 -4.47
C ALA A 41 -17.85 -37.33 -5.15
N ALA A 42 -19.14 -37.17 -4.81
CA ALA A 42 -20.01 -36.12 -5.34
C ALA A 42 -19.51 -34.71 -4.94
N ASN A 43 -19.09 -34.55 -3.69
CA ASN A 43 -18.50 -33.30 -3.22
C ASN A 43 -17.16 -33.01 -3.90
N GLN A 44 -16.29 -34.01 -4.04
CA GLN A 44 -14.97 -33.88 -4.66
C GLN A 44 -15.07 -33.53 -6.15
N ALA A 45 -16.02 -34.11 -6.88
CA ALA A 45 -16.27 -33.77 -8.28
C ALA A 45 -16.67 -32.28 -8.45
N ARG A 46 -17.34 -31.69 -7.45
CA ARG A 46 -17.79 -30.29 -7.43
C ARG A 46 -16.89 -29.33 -6.65
N GLN A 47 -15.80 -29.81 -6.03
CA GLN A 47 -14.76 -28.98 -5.39
C GLN A 47 -13.97 -28.11 -6.39
N ARG A 48 -14.32 -28.14 -7.69
CA ARG A 48 -13.78 -27.22 -8.71
C ARG A 48 -14.39 -25.82 -8.64
N ARG A 49 -14.46 -25.23 -7.46
CA ARG A 49 -14.21 -23.79 -7.40
C ARG A 49 -12.70 -23.68 -7.37
N GLN A 50 -12.10 -23.48 -8.54
CA GLN A 50 -10.75 -22.93 -8.61
C GLN A 50 -10.73 -21.80 -7.58
N GLY A 51 -9.79 -21.83 -6.63
CA GLY A 51 -9.57 -20.68 -5.78
C GLY A 51 -9.39 -19.45 -6.65
N ASN A 52 -9.39 -18.26 -6.06
CA ASN A 52 -8.95 -17.03 -6.72
C ASN A 52 -7.44 -17.09 -7.07
N ASN A 53 -6.96 -18.20 -7.66
CA ASN A 53 -5.75 -18.33 -8.46
C ASN A 53 -5.94 -17.54 -9.76
N SER A 54 -6.49 -16.32 -9.69
CA SER A 54 -6.18 -15.35 -10.72
C SER A 54 -4.67 -15.21 -10.63
N HIS A 55 -3.98 -15.76 -11.63
CA HIS A 55 -2.56 -15.57 -11.79
C HIS A 55 -2.36 -14.06 -11.89
N ILE A 56 -1.97 -13.42 -10.77
CA ILE A 56 -1.82 -11.97 -10.72
C ILE A 56 -0.70 -11.64 -11.70
N ASP A 57 -1.04 -10.95 -12.79
CA ASP A 57 -0.04 -10.40 -13.69
C ASP A 57 0.67 -9.23 -12.98
N TRP A 58 1.75 -9.58 -12.27
CA TRP A 58 2.58 -8.63 -11.54
C TRP A 58 3.19 -7.58 -12.46
N ARG A 59 3.50 -7.90 -13.72
CA ARG A 59 4.06 -6.93 -14.67
C ARG A 59 3.02 -5.89 -15.07
N ALA A 60 1.79 -6.32 -15.35
CA ALA A 60 0.69 -5.39 -15.64
C ALA A 60 0.36 -4.53 -14.42
N ARG A 61 0.34 -5.13 -13.22
CA ARG A 61 0.10 -4.42 -11.97
C ARG A 61 1.19 -3.39 -11.68
N ASP A 62 2.46 -3.76 -11.84
CA ASP A 62 3.62 -2.87 -11.66
C ASP A 62 3.53 -1.64 -12.57
N ARG A 63 3.26 -1.84 -13.87
CA ARG A 63 3.05 -0.74 -14.83
C ARG A 63 1.89 0.18 -14.45
N LYS A 64 0.79 -0.38 -13.93
CA LYS A 64 -0.37 0.41 -13.50
C LYS A 64 -0.03 1.26 -12.27
N LEU A 65 0.58 0.64 -11.27
CA LEU A 65 0.90 1.30 -10.00
C LEU A 65 2.00 2.34 -10.15
N VAL A 66 3.04 2.09 -10.95
CA VAL A 66 4.10 3.09 -11.16
C VAL A 66 3.58 4.36 -11.82
N ARG A 67 2.60 4.27 -12.73
CA ARG A 67 1.95 5.46 -13.32
C ARG A 67 1.19 6.27 -12.28
N LEU A 68 0.53 5.60 -11.34
CA LEU A 68 -0.15 6.27 -10.23
C LEU A 68 0.87 6.95 -9.31
N LEU A 69 1.97 6.26 -8.98
CA LEU A 69 3.07 6.81 -8.18
C LEU A 69 3.69 8.06 -8.82
N ILE A 70 3.95 8.02 -10.13
CA ILE A 70 4.49 9.17 -10.88
C ILE A 70 3.52 10.36 -10.80
N ARG A 71 2.21 10.11 -10.96
CA ARG A 71 1.20 11.17 -10.85
C ARG A 71 1.19 11.77 -9.44
N LEU A 72 1.12 10.93 -8.40
CA LEU A 72 1.20 11.38 -7.01
C LEU A 72 2.48 12.18 -6.71
N GLY A 73 3.61 11.77 -7.29
CA GLY A 73 4.88 12.49 -7.18
C GLY A 73 4.78 13.91 -7.75
N LYS A 74 4.24 14.05 -8.96
CA LYS A 74 4.04 15.34 -9.63
C LYS A 74 3.04 16.23 -8.89
N ASP A 75 1.89 15.67 -8.52
CA ASP A 75 0.83 16.42 -7.83
C ASP A 75 1.27 16.93 -6.45
N SER A 76 2.31 16.31 -5.86
CA SER A 76 2.88 16.69 -4.57
C SER A 76 4.18 17.49 -4.66
N GLU A 77 4.64 17.84 -5.86
CA GLU A 77 5.94 18.49 -6.06
C GLU A 77 5.95 19.95 -5.61
N ASP A 78 4.87 20.68 -5.90
CA ASP A 78 4.75 22.10 -5.59
C ASP A 78 4.30 22.37 -4.15
N ASP A 79 3.68 21.40 -3.49
CA ASP A 79 3.20 21.55 -2.12
C ASP A 79 4.29 21.21 -1.09
N LEU A 80 5.03 22.24 -0.70
CA LEU A 80 6.09 22.13 0.30
C LEU A 80 5.56 21.90 1.73
N THR A 81 4.25 22.01 1.97
CA THR A 81 3.65 21.82 3.29
C THR A 81 3.34 20.36 3.62
N LEU A 82 3.35 19.49 2.60
CA LEU A 82 3.05 18.08 2.75
C LEU A 82 4.02 17.38 3.71
N PRO A 83 3.55 16.32 4.41
CA PRO A 83 4.42 15.48 5.22
C PRO A 83 5.53 14.85 4.35
N ARG A 84 6.53 14.25 4.99
CA ARG A 84 7.63 13.58 4.27
C ARG A 84 7.08 12.58 3.26
N ARG A 85 7.46 12.75 1.99
CA ARG A 85 7.12 11.85 0.88
C ARG A 85 7.98 10.59 0.92
N SER A 86 7.88 9.88 2.03
CA SER A 86 8.60 8.63 2.26
C SER A 86 8.05 7.48 1.44
N ARG A 87 8.78 6.36 1.39
CA ARG A 87 8.28 5.11 0.78
C ARG A 87 6.90 4.74 1.31
N ASN A 88 6.74 4.78 2.64
CA ASN A 88 5.48 4.46 3.29
C ASN A 88 4.40 5.48 2.91
N TRP A 89 4.72 6.77 2.85
CA TRP A 89 3.76 7.80 2.42
C TRP A 89 3.21 7.49 1.02
N PHE A 90 4.07 7.20 0.05
CA PHE A 90 3.64 6.79 -1.29
C PHE A 90 2.79 5.51 -1.28
N LEU A 91 3.19 4.49 -0.52
CA LEU A 91 2.48 3.22 -0.42
C LEU A 91 1.09 3.37 0.22
N GLN A 92 0.90 4.30 1.17
CA GLN A 92 -0.40 4.58 1.77
C GLN A 92 -1.42 5.14 0.77
N GLN A 93 -0.96 5.78 -0.30
CA GLN A 93 -1.82 6.31 -1.34
C GLN A 93 -2.27 5.25 -2.36
N LEU A 94 -1.75 4.02 -2.28
CA LEU A 94 -2.05 2.96 -3.23
C LEU A 94 -3.16 2.01 -2.72
N PRO A 95 -3.99 1.47 -3.64
CA PRO A 95 -4.99 0.47 -3.26
C PRO A 95 -4.31 -0.85 -2.85
N HIS A 96 -4.86 -1.52 -1.84
CA HIS A 96 -4.35 -2.80 -1.33
C HIS A 96 -2.87 -2.74 -0.88
N ARG A 97 -2.48 -1.69 -0.14
CA ARG A 97 -1.11 -1.45 0.35
C ARG A 97 -0.37 -2.69 0.86
N ALA A 98 -1.02 -3.51 1.67
CA ALA A 98 -0.39 -4.69 2.29
C ALA A 98 0.03 -5.72 1.24
N SER A 99 -0.83 -5.96 0.25
CA SER A 99 -0.51 -6.84 -0.87
C SER A 99 0.65 -6.29 -1.70
N ILE A 100 0.69 -4.96 -1.91
CA ILE A 100 1.77 -4.31 -2.66
C ILE A 100 3.09 -4.45 -1.90
N GLU A 101 3.13 -4.09 -0.62
CA GLU A 101 4.31 -4.16 0.24
C GLU A 101 4.92 -5.57 0.26
N HIS A 102 4.08 -6.60 0.43
CA HIS A 102 4.53 -8.00 0.43
C HIS A 102 5.11 -8.48 -0.91
N HIS A 103 4.75 -7.85 -2.02
CA HIS A 103 5.13 -8.30 -3.37
C HIS A 103 5.96 -7.26 -4.14
N LEU A 104 6.55 -6.28 -3.45
CA LEU A 104 7.37 -5.23 -4.08
C LEU A 104 8.54 -5.80 -4.89
N ASP A 105 9.07 -6.96 -4.50
CA ASP A 105 10.15 -7.65 -5.23
C ASP A 105 9.72 -8.13 -6.62
N GLN A 106 8.42 -8.32 -6.85
CA GLN A 106 7.84 -8.67 -8.15
C GLN A 106 7.45 -7.43 -8.98
N MET A 107 7.67 -6.23 -8.44
CA MET A 107 7.27 -4.95 -9.02
C MET A 107 8.49 -4.00 -9.13
N PRO A 108 9.45 -4.30 -10.02
CA PRO A 108 10.71 -3.55 -10.12
C PRO A 108 10.53 -2.07 -10.48
N LEU A 109 9.49 -1.69 -11.23
CA LEU A 109 9.24 -0.28 -11.59
C LEU A 109 8.80 0.52 -10.36
N CYS A 110 7.83 0.02 -9.61
CA CYS A 110 7.41 0.60 -8.33
C CYS A 110 8.59 0.67 -7.35
N ARG A 111 9.37 -0.41 -7.23
CA ARG A 111 10.54 -0.44 -6.33
C ARG A 111 11.56 0.64 -6.72
N THR A 112 11.86 0.78 -8.01
CA THR A 112 12.79 1.78 -8.53
C THR A 112 12.27 3.20 -8.27
N PHE A 113 10.99 3.45 -8.53
CA PHE A 113 10.35 4.73 -8.22
C PHE A 113 10.50 5.07 -6.74
N LEU A 114 10.11 4.16 -5.84
CA LEU A 114 10.16 4.38 -4.40
C LEU A 114 11.59 4.57 -3.88
N ASN A 115 12.60 3.98 -4.53
CA ASN A 115 14.00 4.21 -4.17
C ASN A 115 14.51 5.56 -4.65
N ARG A 116 14.03 6.05 -5.80
CA ARG A 116 14.53 7.25 -6.45
C ARG A 116 13.87 8.55 -5.96
N TYR A 117 12.58 8.48 -5.64
CA TYR A 117 11.73 9.65 -5.38
C TYR A 117 11.22 9.75 -3.95
N ALA A 118 11.43 8.72 -3.12
CA ALA A 118 11.09 8.84 -1.70
C ALA A 118 12.09 9.74 -0.98
N GLU A 119 11.59 10.75 -0.28
CA GLU A 119 12.40 11.67 0.50
C GLU A 119 13.09 10.96 1.67
N SER A 120 14.40 11.13 1.75
CA SER A 120 15.17 10.90 2.97
C SER A 120 14.78 11.90 4.07
N VAL A 121 15.22 11.61 5.29
CA VAL A 121 15.03 12.56 6.41
C VAL A 121 15.68 13.91 6.09
N GLY A 122 16.88 13.92 5.50
CA GLY A 122 17.60 15.14 5.19
C GLY A 122 16.92 15.98 4.10
N GLU A 123 16.49 15.35 3.01
CA GLU A 123 15.75 16.05 1.94
C GLU A 123 14.46 16.69 2.47
N PHE A 124 13.74 16.00 3.35
CA PHE A 124 12.54 16.56 3.97
C PHE A 124 12.84 17.74 4.90
N GLN A 125 13.89 17.64 5.71
CA GLN A 125 14.32 18.75 6.57
C GLN A 125 14.75 19.96 5.75
N ILE A 126 15.47 19.75 4.65
CA ILE A 126 15.84 20.81 3.69
C ILE A 126 14.58 21.43 3.08
N ARG A 127 13.63 20.62 2.59
CA ARG A 127 12.37 21.13 2.03
C ARG A 127 11.63 22.04 3.02
N ARG A 128 11.54 21.62 4.29
CA ARG A 128 10.91 22.43 5.35
C ARG A 128 11.64 23.74 5.61
N LEU A 129 12.98 23.71 5.63
CA LEU A 129 13.80 24.92 5.74
C LEU A 129 13.56 25.86 4.55
N THR A 130 13.56 25.33 3.34
CA THR A 130 13.30 26.11 2.13
C THR A 130 11.92 26.75 2.16
N ALA A 131 10.87 26.01 2.55
CA ALA A 131 9.52 26.54 2.71
C ALA A 131 9.47 27.68 3.74
N ALA A 132 10.15 27.49 4.88
CA ALA A 132 10.23 28.50 5.93
C ALA A 132 10.94 29.78 5.44
N MET A 133 12.02 29.65 4.68
CA MET A 133 12.74 30.79 4.09
C MET A 133 11.92 31.51 3.02
N GLN A 134 11.19 30.78 2.17
CA GLN A 134 10.29 31.38 1.17
C GLN A 134 9.17 32.17 1.83
N GLU A 135 8.62 31.66 2.92
CA GLU A 135 7.61 32.38 3.70
C GLU A 135 8.16 33.68 4.31
N ASP A 136 9.39 33.65 4.83
CA ASP A 136 10.04 34.86 5.36
C ASP A 136 10.18 35.93 4.27
N ILE A 137 10.65 35.54 3.08
CA ILE A 137 10.73 36.44 1.91
C ILE A 137 9.35 37.00 1.56
N ARG A 138 8.31 36.16 1.55
CA ARG A 138 6.94 36.55 1.21
C ARG A 138 6.35 37.56 2.20
N VAL A 139 6.66 37.43 3.49
CA VAL A 139 6.17 38.30 4.57
C VAL A 139 7.09 39.51 4.80
N GLY A 140 8.29 39.52 4.21
CA GLY A 140 9.28 40.59 4.41
C GLY A 140 10.04 40.47 5.73
N ILE A 141 10.12 39.26 6.30
CA ILE A 141 10.89 38.95 7.51
C ILE A 141 12.24 38.38 7.10
N SER A 142 13.27 38.60 7.90
CA SER A 142 14.56 37.93 7.76
C SER A 142 14.88 37.17 9.05
N SER A 143 14.47 35.91 9.13
CA SER A 143 14.77 35.08 10.30
C SER A 143 16.24 34.72 10.37
N ARG A 144 16.79 34.75 11.60
CA ARG A 144 18.14 34.24 11.86
C ARG A 144 18.14 32.73 11.74
N ARG A 145 19.33 32.16 11.47
CA ARG A 145 19.52 30.70 11.36
C ARG A 145 18.86 29.90 12.49
N TRP A 146 19.10 30.28 13.74
CA TRP A 146 18.57 29.55 14.90
C TRP A 146 17.04 29.63 15.01
N GLU A 147 16.43 30.71 14.51
CA GLU A 147 14.96 30.89 14.47
C GLU A 147 14.34 29.94 13.44
N LEU A 148 14.97 29.84 12.26
CA LEU A 148 14.59 28.90 11.20
C LEU A 148 14.71 27.44 11.67
N GLU A 149 15.83 27.09 12.31
CA GLU A 149 16.05 25.76 12.88
C GLU A 149 14.95 25.41 13.90
N LYS A 150 14.63 26.34 14.81
CA LYS A 150 13.57 26.15 15.82
C LYS A 150 12.18 26.01 15.19
N ARG A 151 11.81 26.87 14.24
CA ARG A 151 10.51 26.82 13.53
C ARG A 151 10.34 25.51 12.75
N CYS A 152 11.44 24.97 12.22
CA CYS A 152 11.46 23.69 11.52
C CYS A 152 11.60 22.48 12.45
N GLY A 153 11.66 22.67 13.77
CA GLY A 153 11.85 21.58 14.74
C GLY A 153 13.17 20.82 14.52
N LEU A 154 14.23 21.54 14.12
CA LEU A 154 15.56 20.99 13.87
C LEU A 154 16.44 21.24 15.09
N GLU A 155 16.45 20.25 15.99
CA GLU A 155 17.42 20.22 17.08
C GLU A 155 18.75 19.67 16.59
N LYS A 156 19.85 20.03 17.26
CA LYS A 156 21.21 19.58 16.87
C LYS A 156 21.34 18.05 16.82
N SER A 157 20.60 17.33 17.65
CA SER A 157 20.59 15.86 17.71
C SER A 157 19.78 15.19 16.60
N SER A 158 18.81 15.89 16.01
CA SER A 158 17.87 15.32 15.02
C SER A 158 18.18 15.74 13.58
N MET A 159 19.12 16.64 13.37
CA MET A 159 19.54 17.07 12.04
C MET A 159 20.30 15.97 11.29
N ALA A 160 19.82 15.65 10.08
CA ALA A 160 20.54 14.76 9.20
C ALA A 160 21.83 15.44 8.67
N PRO A 161 22.90 14.68 8.37
CA PRO A 161 24.15 15.24 7.84
C PRO A 161 23.96 16.09 6.57
N LEU A 162 23.05 15.67 5.69
CA LEU A 162 22.67 16.41 4.48
C LEU A 162 22.11 17.80 4.81
N THR A 163 21.24 17.90 5.82
CA THR A 163 20.67 19.16 6.31
C THR A 163 21.75 20.08 6.87
N THR A 164 22.68 19.53 7.67
CA THR A 164 23.80 20.32 8.20
C THR A 164 24.68 20.87 7.09
N ALA A 165 24.98 20.06 6.06
CA ALA A 165 25.73 20.51 4.89
C ALA A 165 24.99 21.62 4.13
N PHE A 166 23.67 21.48 3.95
CA PHE A 166 22.82 22.50 3.32
C PHE A 166 22.84 23.82 4.11
N ILE A 167 22.65 23.78 5.43
CA ILE A 167 22.68 24.98 6.28
C ILE A 167 24.05 25.69 6.20
N ARG A 168 25.16 24.94 6.19
CA ARG A 168 26.50 25.51 6.01
C ARG A 168 26.68 26.17 4.64
N LEU A 169 26.08 25.59 3.60
CA LEU A 169 26.12 26.14 2.24
C LEU A 169 25.37 27.46 2.15
N ILE A 170 24.14 27.55 2.68
CA ILE A 170 23.35 28.79 2.65
C ILE A 170 23.84 29.85 3.64
N GLY A 171 24.44 29.45 4.77
CA GLY A 171 24.95 30.41 5.77
C GLY A 171 26.07 31.30 5.25
N ARG A 172 26.78 30.88 4.20
CA ARG A 172 27.78 31.71 3.50
C ARG A 172 27.19 32.79 2.60
N TRP A 173 25.87 32.78 2.37
CA TRP A 173 25.17 33.76 1.52
C TRP A 173 24.44 34.86 2.31
N ILE A 174 24.47 34.79 3.66
CA ILE A 174 23.73 35.71 4.57
C ILE A 174 24.68 36.56 5.44
N GLU A 175 26.00 36.37 5.30
CA GLU A 175 27.04 37.29 5.80
C GLU A 175 27.37 38.34 4.74
#